data_AF-A0A956T9C9-F1
#
_entry.id   AF-A0A956T9C9-F1
#
_cell.length_a   1.000
_cell.length_b   1.000
_cell.length_c   1.000
_cell.angle_alpha   90.00
_cell.angle_beta   90.00
_cell.angle_gamma   90.00
#
_symmetry.space_group_name_H-M   'P 1'
#
loop_
_entity.id
_entity.type
_entity.pdbx_description
1 polymer ?
#
loop_
_entity_poly.entity_id
_entity_poly.type
_entity_poly.pdbx_seq_one_letter_code
_entity_poly.pdbx_strand_id
1 'polypeptide(L)' 'FVGDPDLRITEAAIPDTLQAQCRQIRDCLGYHVSGMDFRRTPDGPFVFIEANPSPQFGMYEAETGQPIGQAIAELLATS' A
#
# COMPACT_ATOMS: atom_id res chain seq x y z
N PHE A 1 17.22 0.16 -4.56
CA PHE A 1 16.15 -0.05 -5.56
C PHE A 1 16.74 -0.38 -6.93
N VAL A 2 17.77 0.32 -7.43
CA VAL A 2 18.58 -0.15 -8.57
C VAL A 2 19.72 -1.04 -8.07
N GLY A 3 19.85 -2.25 -8.61
CA GLY A 3 21.08 -3.06 -8.48
C GLY A 3 20.96 -4.44 -7.84
N ASP A 4 19.80 -4.81 -7.27
CA ASP A 4 19.58 -6.17 -6.77
C ASP A 4 18.75 -6.97 -7.79
N PRO A 5 19.35 -7.93 -8.50
CA PRO A 5 18.64 -8.73 -9.50
C PRO A 5 17.62 -9.69 -8.90
N ASP A 6 17.60 -9.88 -7.58
CA ASP A 6 16.69 -10.79 -6.89
C ASP A 6 15.50 -10.07 -6.26
N LEU A 7 15.49 -8.73 -6.26
CA LEU A 7 14.35 -7.96 -5.78
C LEU A 7 13.13 -8.20 -6.68
N ARG A 8 12.02 -8.60 -6.07
CA ARG A 8 10.74 -8.78 -6.74
C ARG A 8 9.66 -7.99 -5.99
N ILE A 9 8.78 -7.39 -6.76
CA ILE A 9 7.54 -6.81 -6.25
C ILE A 9 6.46 -7.87 -6.50
N THR A 10 5.85 -8.35 -5.43
CA THR A 10 4.77 -9.34 -5.50
C THR A 10 3.60 -8.87 -4.66
N GLU A 11 2.41 -9.33 -5.01
CA GLU A 11 1.24 -9.22 -4.16
C GLU A 11 1.43 -10.02 -2.86
N ALA A 12 0.79 -9.56 -1.79
CA ALA A 12 0.80 -10.25 -0.51
C ALA A 12 -0.52 -10.03 0.23
N ALA A 13 -1.06 -11.09 0.81
CA ALA A 13 -2.12 -10.97 1.79
C ALA A 13 -1.54 -10.42 3.11
N ILE A 14 -2.25 -9.48 3.72
CA ILE A 14 -1.91 -8.94 5.04
C ILE A 14 -2.98 -9.32 6.08
N PRO A 15 -2.61 -9.49 7.35
CA PRO A 15 -3.57 -9.81 8.41
C PRO A 15 -4.71 -8.80 8.49
N ASP A 16 -5.92 -9.25 8.82
CA ASP A 16 -7.10 -8.39 8.95
C ASP A 16 -6.88 -7.25 9.95
N THR A 17 -6.09 -7.50 11.00
CA THR A 17 -5.71 -6.47 11.97
C THR A 17 -4.90 -5.35 11.34
N LEU A 18 -3.97 -5.66 10.44
CA LEU A 18 -3.19 -4.66 9.71
C LEU A 18 -4.08 -3.89 8.72
N GLN A 19 -4.99 -4.58 8.04
CA GLN A 19 -5.97 -3.92 7.16
C GLN A 19 -6.84 -2.91 7.92
N ALA A 20 -7.32 -3.29 9.10
CA ALA A 20 -8.10 -2.40 9.97
C ALA A 20 -7.28 -1.18 10.42
N GLN A 21 -6.01 -1.39 10.78
CA GLN A 21 -5.09 -0.30 11.15
C GLN A 21 -4.85 0.66 9.97
N CYS A 22 -4.64 0.17 8.75
CA CYS A 22 -4.50 1.02 7.57
C CYS A 22 -5.73 1.92 7.36
N ARG A 23 -6.94 1.36 7.51
CA ARG A 23 -8.19 2.14 7.42
C ARG A 23 -8.27 3.22 8.49
N GLN A 24 -7.93 2.89 9.75
CA GLN A 24 -7.90 3.83 10.87
C GLN A 24 -6.89 4.96 10.64
N ILE A 25 -5.67 4.66 10.19
CA ILE A 25 -4.65 5.67 9.89
C ILE A 25 -5.18 6.63 8.81
N ARG A 26 -5.72 6.08 7.73
CA ARG A 26 -6.33 6.85 6.64
C ARG A 26 -7.45 7.77 7.15
N ASP A 27 -8.34 7.27 8.00
CA ASP A 27 -9.44 8.05 8.58
C ASP A 27 -8.93 9.15 9.52
N CYS A 28 -7.98 8.85 10.40
CA CYS A 28 -7.41 9.82 11.33
C CYS A 28 -6.65 10.95 10.63
N LEU A 29 -6.01 10.67 9.49
CA LEU A 29 -5.29 11.65 8.68
C LEU A 29 -6.18 12.39 7.68
N GLY A 30 -7.45 11.97 7.50
CA GLY A 30 -8.36 12.55 6.53
C GLY A 30 -7.97 12.30 5.07
N TYR A 31 -7.25 11.20 4.80
CA TYR A 31 -6.84 10.85 3.45
C TYR A 31 -7.91 10.01 2.75
N HIS A 32 -8.15 10.24 1.46
CA HIS A 32 -8.99 9.35 0.66
C HIS A 32 -8.18 8.21 0.04
N VAL A 33 -6.93 8.49 -0.31
CA VAL A 33 -5.95 7.55 -0.86
C VAL A 33 -4.62 7.76 -0.13
N SER A 34 -3.93 6.67 0.20
CA SER A 34 -2.58 6.73 0.76
C SER A 34 -1.81 5.45 0.46
N GLY A 35 -0.53 5.58 0.13
CA GLY A 35 0.41 4.46 0.13
C GLY A 35 1.02 4.34 1.52
N MET A 36 1.02 3.14 2.09
CA MET A 36 1.51 2.92 3.45
C MET A 36 2.65 1.91 3.44
N ASP A 37 3.77 2.32 4.03
CA ASP A 37 4.95 1.50 4.09
C ASP A 37 5.06 0.83 5.46
N PHE A 38 5.24 -0.49 5.41
CA PHE A 38 5.48 -1.31 6.58
C PHE A 38 6.71 -2.17 6.36
N ARG A 39 7.47 -2.39 7.42
CA ARG A 39 8.52 -3.42 7.44
C ARG A 39 8.08 -4.58 8.29
N ARG A 40 8.05 -5.78 7.71
CA ARG A 40 7.90 -7.01 8.47
C ARG A 40 9.22 -7.33 9.17
N THR A 41 9.17 -7.47 10.49
CA THR A 41 10.30 -7.95 11.29
C THR A 41 10.52 -9.45 11.06
N PRO A 42 11.73 -9.99 11.32
CA PRO A 42 11.99 -11.43 11.22
C PRO A 42 11.03 -12.29 12.06
N ASP A 43 10.59 -11.77 13.20
CA ASP A 43 9.67 -12.46 14.12
C ASP A 43 8.20 -12.39 13.67
N GLY A 44 7.90 -11.68 12.57
CA GLY A 44 6.58 -11.64 11.96
C GLY A 44 5.78 -10.35 12.09
N PRO A 45 5.87 -9.54 13.16
CA PRO A 45 5.17 -8.27 13.28
C PRO A 45 5.52 -7.26 12.18
N PHE A 46 4.54 -6.42 11.84
CA PHE A 46 4.73 -5.28 10.94
C PHE A 46 4.99 -4.00 11.73
N VAL A 47 6.01 -3.26 11.33
CA VAL A 47 6.36 -1.94 11.86
C VAL A 47 5.97 -0.89 10.83
N PHE A 48 5.09 0.04 11.21
CA PHE A 48 4.69 1.18 10.38
C PHE A 48 5.85 2.16 10.20
N ILE A 49 6.03 2.66 8.98
CA ILE A 49 7.07 3.64 8.63
C ILE A 49 6.41 4.95 8.21
N GLU A 50 5.56 4.93 7.18
CA GLU A 50 4.93 6.12 6.65
C GLU A 50 3.54 5.87 6.06
N ALA A 51 2.75 6.95 5.97
CA ALA A 51 1.53 7.03 5.19
C ALA A 51 1.66 8.22 4.23
N ASN A 52 1.98 7.93 2.97
CA ASN A 52 2.17 8.93 1.92
C ASN A 52 0.81 9.31 1.31
N PRO A 53 0.39 10.59 1.33
CA PRO A 53 -0.89 11.03 0.75
C PRO A 53 -0.88 11.11 -0.79
N SER A 54 0.27 10.99 -1.44
CA SER A 54 0.43 11.03 -2.90
C SER A 54 1.38 9.92 -3.38
N PRO A 55 0.98 8.65 -3.25
CA PRO A 55 1.84 7.53 -3.57
C PRO A 55 2.03 7.37 -5.08
N GLN A 56 3.23 7.02 -5.50
CA GLN A 56 3.43 6.41 -6.82
C GLN A 56 2.95 4.96 -6.74
N PHE A 57 2.00 4.58 -7.60
CA PHE A 57 1.44 3.22 -7.62
C PHE A 57 1.69 2.45 -8.92
N GLY A 58 2.05 3.15 -10.01
CA GLY A 58 2.11 2.53 -11.35
C GLY A 58 3.07 1.35 -11.48
N MET A 59 4.23 1.40 -10.82
CA MET A 59 5.15 0.26 -10.79
C MET A 59 4.55 -0.94 -10.04
N TYR A 60 3.91 -0.71 -8.89
CA TYR A 60 3.29 -1.78 -8.11
C TYR A 60 2.13 -2.43 -8.87
N GLU A 61 1.29 -1.64 -9.54
CA GLU A 61 0.23 -2.15 -10.41
C GLU A 61 0.80 -2.97 -11.58
N ALA A 62 1.83 -2.46 -12.27
CA ALA A 62 2.44 -3.16 -13.40
C ALA A 62 3.06 -4.51 -13.00
N GLU A 63 3.75 -4.57 -11.85
CA GLU A 63 4.45 -5.78 -11.40
C GLU A 63 3.51 -6.82 -10.76
N THR A 64 2.41 -6.38 -10.14
CA THR A 64 1.50 -7.27 -9.39
C THR A 64 0.16 -7.54 -10.08
N GLY A 65 -0.20 -6.76 -11.11
CA GLY A 65 -1.49 -6.81 -11.79
C GLY A 65 -2.68 -6.31 -10.96
N GLN A 66 -2.44 -5.70 -9.79
CA GLN A 66 -3.50 -5.18 -8.93
C GLN A 66 -4.14 -3.92 -9.55
N PRO A 67 -5.48 -3.77 -9.57
CA PRO A 67 -6.18 -2.69 -10.28
C PRO A 67 -6.24 -1.38 -9.46
N ILE A 68 -5.08 -0.87 -9.03
CA ILE A 68 -4.96 0.32 -8.16
C ILE A 68 -5.47 1.58 -8.88
N GLY A 69 -5.04 1.81 -10.12
CA GLY A 69 -5.46 2.96 -10.92
C GLY A 69 -6.96 2.97 -11.19
N GLN A 70 -7.54 1.80 -11.46
CA GLN A 70 -8.99 1.65 -11.61
C GLN A 70 -9.73 2.00 -10.31
N ALA A 71 -9.28 1.49 -9.16
CA ALA A 71 -9.90 1.80 -7.87
C ALA A 71 -9.83 3.29 -7.52
N ILE A 72 -8.72 3.97 -7.85
CA ILE A 72 -8.59 5.43 -7.69
C ILE A 72 -9.55 6.17 -8.62
N ALA A 73 -9.66 5.76 -9.89
CA ALA A 73 -10.59 6.37 -10.84
C ALA A 73 -12.06 6.20 -10.41
N GLU A 74 -12.43 5.02 -9.91
CA GLU A 74 -13.77 4.75 -9.37
C GLU A 74 -14.07 5.62 -8.15
N LEU A 75 -13.11 5.76 -7.24
CA LEU A 75 -13.22 6.67 -6.10
C LEU A 75 -13.48 8.10 -6.57
N LEU A 76 -12.71 8.61 -7.52
CA LEU A 76 -12.87 9.97 -8.05
C LEU A 76 -14.21 10.16 -8.79
N ALA A 77 -14.71 9.12 -9.48
CA ALA A 77 -15.98 9.17 -10.19
C ALA A 77 -17.20 9.13 -9.24
N THR A 78 -17.03 8.66 -8.01
CA THR A 78 -18.09 8.48 -7.01
C THR A 78 -17.96 9.41 -5.80
N SER A 79 -16.97 10.31 -5.81
CA SER A 79 -16.73 11.31 -4.76
C SER A 79 -17.58 12.57 -4.93
#